data_AF-A0A8C8ASZ9-F1
#
_entry.id   AF-A0A8C8ASZ9-F1
#
_cell.length_a   1.000
_cell.length_b   1.000
_cell.length_c   1.000
_cell.angle_alpha   90.00
_cell.angle_beta   90.00
_cell.angle_gamma   90.00
#
_symmetry.space_group_name_H-M   'P 1'
#
loop_
_entity.id
_entity.type
_entity.pdbx_description
1 polymer ?
#
loop_
_entity_poly.entity_id
_entity_poly.type
_entity_poly.pdbx_seq_one_letter_code
_entity_poly.pdbx_strand_id
1 'polypeptide(L)'
;KLPGFWTYFEASFIRLIDKVTNGSRIEINQTGTTLYYQPGLLYGGSLEHDCSPSRSIGYYLESLLCLAPFMKHPLKIVLRGVTNDQVDPSVSPATDGLFLLPHTCLFIKRGNCL
;
A
#
# COMPACT_ATOMS: atom_id res chain seq x y z
N LYS A 1 -6.45 -8.78 -18.56
CA LYS A 1 -5.21 -9.60 -18.60
C LYS A 1 -4.13 -8.68 -19.15
N LEU A 2 -3.29 -8.10 -18.28
CA LEU A 2 -2.25 -7.14 -18.71
C LEU A 2 -1.12 -7.95 -19.37
N PRO A 3 -0.75 -7.68 -20.64
CA PRO A 3 0.33 -8.38 -21.31
C PRO A 3 1.68 -7.78 -20.90
N GLY A 4 2.62 -8.62 -20.45
CA GLY A 4 4.05 -8.29 -20.35
C GLY A 4 4.55 -7.85 -18.97
N PHE A 5 5.50 -8.63 -18.44
CA PHE A 5 6.49 -8.36 -17.38
C PHE A 5 6.03 -7.89 -15.99
N TRP A 6 4.95 -7.12 -15.88
CA TRP A 6 4.45 -6.59 -14.62
C TRP A 6 3.87 -7.70 -13.76
N THR A 7 4.43 -7.81 -12.55
CA THR A 7 3.97 -8.80 -11.58
C THR A 7 2.64 -8.36 -10.96
N TYR A 8 1.77 -9.30 -10.60
CA TYR A 8 0.45 -9.00 -10.02
C TYR A 8 0.52 -8.14 -8.76
N PHE A 9 1.58 -8.28 -7.96
CA PHE A 9 1.77 -7.49 -6.75
C PHE A 9 2.09 -6.03 -7.05
N GLU A 10 2.84 -5.75 -8.12
CA GLU A 10 3.27 -4.42 -8.55
C GLU A 10 2.10 -3.62 -9.14
N ALA A 11 1.26 -4.29 -9.95
CA ALA A 11 -0.01 -3.71 -10.39
C ALA A 11 -0.93 -3.39 -9.20
N SER A 12 -1.02 -4.30 -8.21
CA SER A 12 -1.78 -4.05 -6.98
C SER A 12 -1.20 -2.87 -6.18
N PHE A 13 0.13 -2.71 -6.17
CA PHE A 13 0.81 -1.62 -5.48
C PHE A 13 0.49 -0.26 -6.11
N ILE A 14 0.55 -0.14 -7.43
CA ILE A 14 0.18 1.12 -8.11
C ILE A 14 -1.28 1.47 -7.81
N ARG A 15 -2.19 0.49 -7.82
CA ARG A 15 -3.60 0.74 -7.48
C ARG A 15 -3.80 1.18 -6.04
N LEU A 16 -2.96 0.71 -5.12
CA LEU A 16 -2.96 1.19 -3.75
C LEU A 16 -2.51 2.65 -3.67
N ILE A 17 -1.42 2.99 -4.37
CA ILE A 17 -0.90 4.37 -4.40
C ILE A 17 -1.94 5.32 -5.00
N ASP A 18 -2.59 4.92 -6.08
CA ASP A 18 -3.66 5.68 -6.73
C ASP A 18 -4.86 5.95 -5.81
N LYS A 19 -5.15 5.05 -4.85
CA LYS A 19 -6.21 5.26 -3.85
C LYS A 19 -5.82 6.26 -2.76
N VAL A 20 -4.54 6.34 -2.40
CA VAL A 20 -4.06 7.27 -1.37
C VAL A 20 -3.79 8.67 -1.93
N THR A 21 -3.56 8.77 -3.24
CA THR A 21 -3.45 10.04 -3.97
C THR A 21 -4.78 10.45 -4.58
N ASN A 22 -5.01 11.76 -4.67
CA ASN A 22 -6.13 12.32 -5.42
C ASN A 22 -5.58 13.11 -6.61
N GLY A 23 -6.10 12.83 -7.81
CA GLY A 23 -5.65 13.44 -9.05
C GLY A 23 -4.38 12.81 -9.65
N SER A 24 -4.04 11.58 -9.27
CA SER A 24 -3.02 10.77 -9.94
C SER A 24 -3.48 10.37 -11.34
N ARG A 25 -2.54 10.25 -12.28
CA ARG A 25 -2.79 9.78 -13.64
C ARG A 25 -1.91 8.58 -13.92
N ILE A 26 -2.54 7.45 -14.25
CA ILE A 26 -1.87 6.21 -14.65
C ILE A 26 -2.18 5.97 -16.13
N GLU A 27 -1.14 5.85 -16.95
CA GLU A 27 -1.26 5.47 -18.35
C GLU A 27 -0.41 4.24 -18.62
N ILE A 28 -1.03 3.24 -19.25
CA ILE A 28 -0.37 1.98 -19.63
C ILE A 28 -0.29 1.96 -21.15
N ASN A 29 0.91 1.75 -21.67
CA ASN A 29 1.11 1.59 -23.11
C ASN A 29 0.39 0.34 -23.63
N GLN A 30 -0.02 0.35 -24.90
CA GLN A 30 -0.75 -0.78 -25.53
C GLN A 30 0.01 -2.11 -25.42
N THR A 31 1.34 -2.07 -25.39
CA THR A 31 2.23 -3.23 -25.25
C THR A 31 2.41 -3.69 -23.79
N GLY A 32 1.96 -2.91 -22.80
CA GLY A 32 2.05 -3.23 -21.36
C GLY A 32 3.47 -3.21 -20.76
N THR A 33 4.48 -2.78 -21.52
CA THR A 33 5.89 -2.77 -21.09
C THR A 33 6.30 -1.50 -20.34
N THR A 34 5.58 -0.39 -20.55
CA THR A 34 5.90 0.91 -19.96
C THR A 34 4.67 1.50 -19.30
N LEU A 35 4.81 1.87 -18.03
CA LEU A 35 3.82 2.54 -17.21
C LEU A 35 4.24 4.00 -16.98
N TYR A 36 3.36 4.93 -17.31
CA TYR A 36 3.51 6.33 -16.95
C TYR A 36 2.64 6.60 -15.71
N TYR A 37 3.30 6.98 -14.62
CA TYR A 37 2.63 7.35 -13.38
C TYR A 37 2.93 8.80 -13.03
N GLN A 38 1.89 9.62 -13.02
CA GLN A 38 1.96 11.00 -12.55
C GLN A 38 1.31 11.06 -11.16
N PRO A 39 2.08 11.24 -10.08
CA PRO A 39 1.52 11.32 -8.73
C PRO A 39 0.67 12.57 -8.56
N GLY A 40 -0.47 12.42 -7.88
CA GLY A 40 -1.33 13.52 -7.45
C GLY A 40 -1.02 14.01 -6.04
N LEU A 41 -2.00 14.67 -5.41
CA LEU A 41 -1.89 15.11 -4.02
C LEU A 41 -2.17 13.94 -3.06
N LEU A 42 -1.32 13.73 -2.07
CA LEU A 42 -1.55 12.73 -1.01
C LEU A 42 -2.71 13.16 -0.11
N TYR A 43 -3.84 12.47 -0.24
CA TYR A 43 -5.05 12.83 0.49
C TYR A 43 -5.20 12.02 1.78
N GLY A 44 -4.88 10.72 1.75
CA GLY A 44 -5.15 9.81 2.87
C GLY A 44 -6.65 9.54 3.07
N GLY A 45 -7.04 9.16 4.29
CA GLY A 45 -8.44 8.83 4.64
C GLY A 45 -8.69 7.33 4.85
N SER A 46 -9.97 6.92 4.80
CA SER A 46 -10.39 5.53 5.00
C SER A 46 -10.41 4.76 3.69
N LEU A 47 -9.57 3.73 3.57
CA LEU A 47 -9.36 2.97 2.34
C LEU A 47 -9.36 1.46 2.61
N GLU A 48 -9.84 0.68 1.65
CA GLU A 48 -9.73 -0.77 1.66
C GLU A 48 -8.97 -1.24 0.40
N HIS A 49 -8.05 -2.19 0.57
CA HIS A 49 -7.26 -2.71 -0.54
C HIS A 49 -7.01 -4.20 -0.41
N ASP A 50 -7.36 -4.93 -1.47
CA ASP A 50 -7.08 -6.35 -1.63
C ASP A 50 -5.68 -6.53 -2.23
N CYS A 51 -4.76 -7.03 -1.41
CA CYS A 51 -3.38 -7.33 -1.78
C CYS A 51 -3.32 -8.63 -2.59
N SER A 52 -2.37 -8.71 -3.53
CA SER A 52 -2.10 -9.94 -4.27
C SER A 52 -1.50 -11.01 -3.33
N PRO A 53 -1.87 -12.31 -3.45
CA PRO A 53 -1.28 -13.37 -2.64
C PRO A 53 0.20 -13.66 -2.97
N SER A 54 0.75 -13.02 -4.00
CA SER A 54 2.15 -13.20 -4.42
C SER A 54 3.18 -12.55 -3.49
N ARG A 55 2.77 -11.63 -2.59
CA ARG A 55 3.65 -10.91 -1.65
C ARG A 55 2.93 -10.63 -0.32
N SER A 56 3.72 -10.46 0.74
CA SER A 56 3.20 -10.12 2.06
C SER A 56 2.59 -8.70 2.11
N ILE A 57 1.64 -8.49 3.02
CA ILE A 57 1.06 -7.15 3.28
C ILE A 57 2.13 -6.14 3.73
N GLY A 58 3.24 -6.61 4.32
CA GLY A 58 4.34 -5.76 4.81
C GLY A 58 4.93 -4.86 3.73
N TYR A 59 5.07 -5.37 2.51
CA TYR A 59 5.56 -4.61 1.34
C TYR A 59 4.74 -3.33 1.06
N TYR A 60 3.41 -3.46 1.12
CA TYR A 60 2.51 -2.34 0.93
C TYR A 60 2.54 -1.37 2.12
N LEU A 61 2.62 -1.92 3.34
CA LEU A 61 2.59 -1.15 4.57
C LEU A 61 3.83 -0.26 4.76
N GLU A 62 5.02 -0.77 4.45
CA GLU A 62 6.28 -0.03 4.58
C GLU A 62 6.25 1.24 3.71
N SER A 63 5.80 1.11 2.47
CA SER A 63 5.64 2.24 1.55
C SER A 63 4.62 3.27 2.06
N LEU A 64 3.51 2.82 2.66
CA LEU A 64 2.51 3.70 3.24
C LEU A 64 3.02 4.41 4.49
N LEU A 65 3.84 3.76 5.31
CA LEU A 65 4.43 4.35 6.50
C LEU A 65 5.35 5.53 6.14
N CYS A 66 6.11 5.40 5.06
CA CYS A 66 6.93 6.48 4.51
C CYS A 66 6.10 7.66 3.98
N LEU A 67 4.90 7.40 3.44
CA LEU A 67 4.02 8.43 2.88
C LEU A 67 3.07 9.05 3.92
N ALA A 68 2.76 8.33 5.00
CA ALA A 68 1.83 8.75 6.06
C ALA A 68 2.06 10.17 6.62
N PRO A 69 3.30 10.65 6.89
CA PRO A 69 3.50 11.99 7.44
C PRO A 69 3.20 13.12 6.44
N PHE A 70 3.13 12.83 5.13
CA PHE A 70 2.86 13.82 4.09
C PHE A 70 1.39 13.86 3.65
N MET A 71 0.54 13.01 4.22
CA MET A 71 -0.88 12.94 3.86
C MET A 71 -1.67 14.07 4.50
N LYS A 72 -2.63 14.63 3.75
CA LYS A 72 -3.52 15.68 4.25
C LYS A 72 -4.41 15.21 5.41
N HIS A 73 -4.85 13.95 5.37
CA HIS A 73 -5.70 13.33 6.38
C HIS A 73 -5.06 12.08 6.96
N PRO A 74 -5.37 11.72 8.22
CA PRO A 74 -4.87 10.48 8.82
C PRO A 74 -5.28 9.27 7.98
N LEU A 75 -4.29 8.45 7.62
CA LEU A 75 -4.49 7.25 6.84
C LEU A 75 -5.12 6.15 7.72
N LYS A 76 -6.26 5.64 7.28
CA LYS A 76 -6.93 4.47 7.87
C LYS A 76 -7.10 3.44 6.76
N ILE A 77 -6.24 2.45 6.71
CA ILE A 77 -6.28 1.45 5.64
C ILE A 77 -6.54 0.04 6.16
N VAL A 78 -7.41 -0.68 5.46
CA VAL A 78 -7.65 -2.11 5.65
C VAL A 78 -7.02 -2.86 4.49
N LEU A 79 -5.90 -3.53 4.76
CA LEU A 79 -5.20 -4.38 3.80
C LEU A 79 -5.66 -5.82 3.99
N ARG A 80 -6.21 -6.45 2.95
CA ARG A 80 -6.67 -7.84 2.96
C ARG A 80 -5.73 -8.67 2.09
N GLY A 81 -5.10 -9.70 2.66
CA GLY A 81 -4.10 -10.49 1.94
C GLY A 81 -3.28 -11.38 2.87
N VAL A 82 -2.18 -11.92 2.33
CA VAL A 82 -1.29 -12.81 3.09
C VAL A 82 -0.48 -11.97 4.08
N THR A 83 -0.71 -12.19 5.37
CA THR A 83 -0.03 -11.48 6.48
C THR A 83 1.35 -12.06 6.81
N ASN A 84 1.69 -13.25 6.29
CA ASN A 84 2.91 -13.97 6.64
C ASN A 84 3.49 -14.65 5.39
N ASP A 85 4.64 -14.16 4.90
CA ASP A 85 5.48 -14.87 3.94
C ASP A 85 6.88 -14.94 4.55
N GLN A 86 7.49 -16.14 4.63
CA GLN A 86 8.73 -16.42 5.39
C GLN A 86 9.99 -15.73 4.82
N VAL A 87 9.83 -14.98 3.73
CA VAL A 87 10.89 -14.21 3.05
C VAL A 87 10.97 -12.77 3.59
N ASP A 88 9.90 -12.25 4.17
CA ASP A 88 9.89 -10.96 4.86
C ASP A 88 9.80 -11.24 6.36
N PRO A 89 10.68 -10.68 7.22
CA PRO A 89 10.56 -10.89 8.65
C PRO A 89 9.15 -10.48 9.05
N SER A 90 8.40 -11.47 9.57
CA SER A 90 7.10 -11.33 10.20
C SER A 90 7.02 -9.97 10.87
N VAL A 91 5.93 -9.21 10.62
CA VAL A 91 5.59 -7.97 11.34
C VAL A 91 5.69 -8.24 12.84
N SER A 92 6.90 -8.08 13.34
CA SER A 92 7.31 -8.38 14.70
C SER A 92 6.87 -7.19 15.52
N PRO A 93 6.32 -7.39 16.72
CA PRO A 93 5.90 -6.32 17.62
C PRO A 93 7.02 -5.35 18.03
N ALA A 94 8.23 -5.45 17.47
CA ALA A 94 9.35 -4.53 17.69
C ALA A 94 9.07 -3.06 17.25
N THR A 95 7.91 -2.75 16.66
CA THR A 95 7.43 -1.37 16.48
C THR A 95 6.68 -0.79 17.70
N ASP A 96 6.62 -1.53 18.83
CA ASP A 96 6.11 -1.05 20.13
C ASP A 96 6.85 0.20 20.67
N GLY A 97 7.97 0.61 20.05
CA GLY A 97 8.76 1.77 20.46
C GLY A 97 8.67 3.02 19.58
N LEU A 98 8.04 2.98 18.38
CA LEU A 98 8.08 4.12 17.44
C LEU A 98 6.70 4.63 16.98
N PHE A 99 5.61 3.99 17.40
CA PHE A 99 4.25 4.39 17.03
C PHE A 99 3.56 5.39 17.98
N LEU A 100 4.34 6.09 18.82
CA LEU A 100 3.86 7.22 19.63
C LEU A 100 4.44 8.55 19.14
N LEU A 101 4.37 8.81 17.83
CA LEU A 101 4.38 10.19 17.37
C LEU A 101 2.97 10.75 17.59
N PRO A 102 2.76 11.74 18.47
CA PRO A 102 1.43 12.26 18.81
C PRO A 102 0.69 12.93 17.64
N HIS A 103 1.31 13.02 16.45
CA HIS A 103 0.76 13.67 15.26
C HIS A 103 0.40 12.72 14.09
N THR A 104 0.69 11.42 14.15
CA THR A 104 0.38 10.49 13.04
C THR A 104 -0.48 9.31 13.50
N CYS A 105 -1.79 9.53 13.56
CA CYS A 105 -2.79 8.49 13.84
C CYS A 105 -2.92 7.53 12.64
N LEU A 106 -2.00 6.57 12.51
CA LEU A 106 -2.13 5.44 11.58
C LEU A 106 -2.82 4.28 12.33
N PHE A 107 -4.15 4.18 12.19
CA PHE A 107 -4.92 3.05 12.71
C PHE A 107 -4.84 1.88 11.73
N ILE A 108 -4.00 0.89 12.04
CA ILE A 108 -3.98 -0.41 11.34
C ILE A 108 -4.95 -1.36 12.06
N LYS A 109 -6.13 -1.56 11.50
CA LYS A 109 -7.06 -2.60 12.00
C LYS A 109 -6.58 -3.95 11.47
N ARG A 110 -5.91 -4.75 12.31
CA ARG A 110 -5.67 -6.18 12.01
C ARG A 110 -7.02 -6.87 11.87
N GLY A 111 -7.48 -7.06 10.63
CA GLY A 111 -8.58 -7.98 10.34
C GLY A 111 -8.05 -9.39 10.46
N ASN A 112 -8.60 -10.18 11.38
CA ASN A 112 -8.35 -11.61 11.47
C ASN A 112 -8.60 -12.26 10.09
N CYS A 113 -7.57 -12.86 9.49
CA CYS A 113 -7.78 -13.98 8.59
C CYS A 113 -8.19 -15.19 9.44
N LEU A 114 -9.40 -15.69 9.22
CA LEU A 114 -9.77 -17.08 9.52
C LEU A 114 -9.22 -17.97 8.40
#